data_AF-T0RR47-F1
#
_entry.id   AF-T0RR47-F1
#
_cell.length_a   1.000
_cell.length_b   1.000
_cell.length_c   1.000
_cell.angle_alpha   90.00
_cell.angle_beta   90.00
_cell.angle_gamma   90.00
#
_symmetry.space_group_name_H-M   'P 1'
#
loop_
_entity.id
_entity.type
_entity.pdbx_description
1 polymer ?
#
loop_
_entity_poly.entity_id
_entity_poly.type
_entity_poly.pdbx_seq_one_letter_code
_entity_poly.pdbx_strand_id
1 'polypeptide(L)' 'IKEIQPDLIILDLMMPQMTGYDFLNHLNKFHKDYKGKVLVGSGKQFVKDRLRSLKMGADDFMDKPYN' A
#
# COMPACT_ATOMS: atom_id res chain seq x y z
N ILE A 1 -23.41 -11.62 2.03
CA ILE A 1 -22.01 -11.61 2.51
C ILE A 1 -21.63 -10.15 2.66
N LYS A 2 -21.17 -9.71 3.84
CA LYS A 2 -20.83 -8.30 4.08
C LYS A 2 -19.43 -8.05 3.51
N GLU A 3 -19.29 -7.08 2.62
CA GLU A 3 -17.97 -6.67 2.13
C GLU A 3 -17.13 -6.14 3.30
N ILE A 4 -15.88 -6.59 3.38
CA ILE A 4 -14.96 -6.17 4.44
C ILE A 4 -14.32 -4.85 3.99
N GLN A 5 -14.46 -3.81 4.81
CA GLN A 5 -13.71 -2.56 4.67
C GLN A 5 -12.66 -2.51 5.78
N PRO A 6 -11.40 -2.90 5.49
CA PRO A 6 -10.37 -2.96 6.52
C PRO A 6 -9.95 -1.56 6.96
N ASP A 7 -9.81 -1.36 8.28
CA ASP A 7 -9.31 -0.10 8.85
C ASP A 7 -7.80 0.10 8.58
N LEU A 8 -7.07 -0.98 8.31
CA LEU A 8 -5.65 -0.97 7.95
C LEU A 8 -5.34 -2.05 6.90
N ILE A 9 -4.63 -1.66 5.85
CA ILE A 9 -4.04 -2.54 4.85
C ILE A 9 -2.52 -2.49 5.01
N ILE A 10 -1.90 -3.66 5.18
CA ILE A 10 -0.45 -3.82 5.09
C ILE A 10 -0.15 -4.38 3.70
N LEU A 11 0.50 -3.56 2.87
CA LEU A 11 0.66 -3.81 1.44
C LEU A 11 2.12 -4.13 1.10
N ASP A 12 2.38 -5.27 0.47
CA ASP A 12 3.67 -5.52 -0.14
C ASP A 12 3.78 -4.78 -1.49
N LEU A 13 4.95 -4.21 -1.79
CA LEU A 13 5.22 -3.65 -3.11
C LEU A 13 5.42 -4.72 -4.18
N MET A 14 6.02 -5.84 -3.82
CA MET A 14 6.38 -6.92 -4.74
C MET A 14 5.40 -8.06 -4.56
N MET A 15 4.38 -8.15 -5.43
CA MET A 15 3.46 -9.28 -5.46
C MET A 15 3.41 -9.90 -6.87
N PRO A 16 3.05 -11.20 -7.01
CA PRO A 16 3.23 -11.92 -8.27
C PRO A 16 2.35 -11.44 -9.43
N GLN A 17 1.15 -10.93 -9.14
CA GLN A 17 0.13 -10.60 -10.16
C GLN A 17 -0.05 -9.09 -10.36
N MET A 18 0.16 -8.30 -9.31
CA MET A 18 0.05 -6.86 -9.35
C MET A 18 1.10 -6.27 -8.41
N THR A 19 1.64 -5.09 -8.72
CA THR A 19 2.52 -4.42 -7.77
C THR A 19 1.69 -3.71 -6.69
N GLY A 20 2.30 -3.41 -5.54
CA GLY A 20 1.65 -2.55 -4.54
C GLY A 20 1.33 -1.16 -5.10
N TYR A 21 2.08 -0.68 -6.10
CA TYR A 21 1.76 0.56 -6.81
C TYR A 21 0.46 0.44 -7.62
N ASP A 22 0.25 -0.68 -8.30
CA ASP A 22 -0.98 -0.93 -9.05
C ASP A 22 -2.18 -0.99 -8.10
N PHE A 23 -2.00 -1.60 -6.92
CA PHE A 23 -3.02 -1.64 -5.89
C PHE A 23 -3.40 -0.24 -5.40
N LEU A 24 -2.41 0.60 -5.03
CA LEU A 24 -2.65 1.98 -4.59
C LEU A 24 -3.41 2.79 -5.65
N ASN A 25 -3.01 2.64 -6.92
CA ASN A 25 -3.69 3.29 -8.03
C ASN A 25 -5.15 2.80 -8.18
N HIS A 26 -5.37 1.49 -8.05
CA HIS A 26 -6.72 0.91 -8.11
C HIS A 26 -7.59 1.39 -6.95
N LEU A 27 -7.07 1.38 -5.73
CA LEU A 27 -7.76 1.84 -4.53
C LEU A 27 -8.20 3.30 -4.68
N ASN A 28 -7.29 4.19 -5.08
CA ASN A 28 -7.61 5.60 -5.30
C ASN A 28 -8.64 5.84 -6.42
N LYS A 29 -8.60 5.02 -7.47
CA LYS A 29 -9.48 5.20 -8.63
C LYS A 29 -10.89 4.68 -8.38
N PHE A 30 -11.02 3.52 -7.76
CA PHE A 30 -12.27 2.78 -7.67
C PHE A 30 -12.89 2.75 -6.26
N HIS A 31 -12.11 3.04 -5.21
CA HIS A 31 -12.56 3.02 -3.82
C HIS A 31 -12.34 4.37 -3.14
N LYS A 32 -12.88 5.45 -3.73
CA LYS A 32 -12.74 6.83 -3.22
C LYS A 32 -13.26 7.03 -1.80
N ASP A 33 -14.19 6.18 -1.37
CA ASP A 33 -14.79 6.24 -0.03
C ASP A 33 -14.02 5.39 0.99
N TYR A 34 -12.93 4.71 0.60
CA TYR A 34 -12.08 3.99 1.54
C TYR A 34 -11.51 4.96 2.59
N LYS A 35 -11.77 4.67 3.87
CA LYS A 35 -11.34 5.49 5.01
C LYS A 35 -10.21 4.87 5.83
N GLY A 36 -9.87 3.61 5.55
CA GLY A 36 -8.79 2.93 6.25
C GLY A 36 -7.41 3.45 5.82
N LYS A 37 -6.39 2.93 6.49
CA LYS A 37 -4.99 3.32 6.30
C LYS A 37 -4.25 2.30 5.45
N VAL A 38 -3.29 2.75 4.63
CA VAL A 38 -2.42 1.87 3.86
C VAL A 38 -0.97 2.04 4.30
N LEU A 39 -0.44 1.01 4.93
CA LEU A 39 0.98 0.89 5.28
C LEU A 39 1.68 0.03 4.23
N VAL A 40 2.62 0.61 3.51
CA VAL A 40 3.41 -0.12 2.51
C VAL A 40 4.64 -0.72 3.19
N GLY A 41 4.92 -2.00 2.92
CA GLY A 41 6.11 -2.69 3.42
C GLY A 41 6.93 -3.34 2.31
N SER A 42 8.22 -3.05 2.22
CA SER A 42 9.10 -3.70 1.23
C SER A 42 10.48 -4.04 1.80
N GLY A 43 11.07 -5.15 1.31
CA GLY A 43 12.46 -5.51 1.60
C GLY A 43 13.47 -4.74 0.74
N LYS A 44 13.02 -4.02 -0.30
CA LYS A 44 13.87 -3.11 -1.07
C LYS A 44 13.89 -1.74 -0.40
N GLN A 45 15.03 -1.38 0.17
CA GLN A 45 15.24 -0.15 0.96
C GLN A 45 15.57 1.07 0.09
N PHE A 46 14.94 1.22 -1.08
CA PHE A 46 15.19 2.41 -1.89
C PHE A 46 14.32 3.56 -1.39
N VAL A 47 14.97 4.68 -1.03
CA VAL A 47 14.30 5.97 -0.72
C VAL A 47 13.27 6.34 -1.78
N LYS A 48 13.52 5.99 -3.04
CA LYS A 48 12.59 6.22 -4.15
C LYS A 48 11.26 5.47 -3.99
N ASP A 49 11.28 4.25 -3.48
CA ASP A 49 10.07 3.44 -3.30
C ASP A 49 9.20 3.97 -2.15
N ARG A 50 9.83 4.39 -1.05
CA ARG A 50 9.18 5.14 0.03
C ARG A 50 8.54 6.42 -0.49
N LEU A 51 9.29 7.26 -1.19
CA LEU A 51 8.74 8.52 -1.73
C LEU A 51 7.61 8.29 -2.74
N ARG A 52 7.73 7.24 -3.58
CA ARG A 52 6.72 6.91 -4.58
C ARG A 52 5.43 6.42 -3.94
N SER A 53 5.50 5.48 -3.00
CA SER A 53 4.32 4.93 -2.32
C SER A 53 3.53 6.02 -1.58
N LEU A 54 4.22 6.89 -0.83
CA LEU A 54 3.58 8.03 -0.15
C LEU A 54 2.88 8.98 -1.13
N LYS A 55 3.52 9.32 -2.25
CA LYS A 55 2.91 10.14 -3.31
C LYS A 55 1.69 9.49 -3.96
N MET A 56 1.62 8.16 -3.94
CA MET A 56 0.51 7.38 -4.50
C MET A 56 -0.60 7.13 -3.49
N GLY A 57 -0.57 7.76 -2.31
CA GLY A 57 -1.64 7.69 -1.32
C GLY A 57 -1.46 6.61 -0.25
N ALA A 58 -0.27 6.01 -0.12
CA ALA A 58 0.07 5.28 1.10
C ALA A 58 0.18 6.27 2.27
N ASP A 59 -0.27 5.86 3.45
CA ASP A 59 -0.16 6.69 4.66
C ASP A 59 1.25 6.64 5.26
N ASP A 60 1.92 5.48 5.18
CA ASP A 60 3.30 5.33 5.64
C ASP A 60 4.01 4.16 4.92
N PHE A 61 5.32 4.05 5.15
CA PHE A 61 6.19 3.02 4.61
C PHE A 61 7.08 2.40 5.70
N MET A 62 7.14 1.08 5.71
CA MET A 62 7.94 0.27 6.65
C MET A 62 8.97 -0.58 5.90
N ASP A 63 10.22 -0.53 6.35
CA ASP A 63 11.31 -1.32 5.78
C ASP A 63 11.29 -2.75 6.35
N LYS A 64 11.30 -3.79 5.49
CA LYS A 64 11.45 -5.21 5.89
C LYS A 64 12.94 -5.61 5.88
N PRO A 65 13.42 -6.48 6.79
CA PRO A 65 12.69 -7.10 7.91
C PRO A 65 12.47 -6.14 9.09
N TYR A 66 11.41 -6.37 9.86
CA TYR A 66 11.08 -5.59 11.05
C TYR A 66 11.78 -6.21 12.26
N ASN A 67 12.42 -5.38 13.09
CA ASN A 67 12.93 -5.76 14.41
C ASN A 67 11.93 -5.33 15.49
#